data_AF-A0A1X7VBF8-F1
#
_entry.id   AF-A0A1X7VBF8-F1
#
_cell.length_a   1.000
_cell.length_b   1.000
_cell.length_c   1.000
_cell.angle_alpha   90.00
_cell.angle_beta   90.00
_cell.angle_gamma   90.00
#
_symmetry.space_group_name_H-M   'P 1'
#
loop_
_entity.id
_entity.type
_entity.pdbx_description
1 polymer ?
#
loop_
_entity_poly.entity_id
_entity_poly.type
_entity_poly.pdbx_seq_one_letter_code
_entity_poly.pdbx_strand_id
1 'polypeptide(L)' 'LEFTRMPFGLRNAAQTFQRFIDRVLHGLHFAYSYINDVLIASKSGEKHKRHL' A
#
# COMPACT_ATOMS: atom_id res chain seq x y z
N LEU A 1 -7.45 -13.67 -24.66
CA LEU A 1 -7.99 -12.75 -23.65
C LEU A 1 -6.83 -11.90 -23.15
N GLU A 2 -6.84 -10.63 -23.50
CA GLU A 2 -5.89 -9.65 -22.97
C GLU A 2 -6.55 -8.91 -21.81
N PHE A 3 -5.81 -8.67 -20.73
CA PHE A 3 -6.29 -7.95 -19.56
C PHE A 3 -5.66 -6.56 -19.53
N THR A 4 -6.47 -5.51 -19.40
CA THR A 4 -6.00 -4.11 -19.28
C THR A 4 -5.62 -3.71 -17.85
N ARG A 5 -5.86 -4.61 -16.89
CA ARG A 5 -5.57 -4.46 -15.46
C ARG A 5 -4.91 -5.74 -14.97
N MET A 6 -4.22 -5.67 -13.84
CA MET A 6 -3.59 -6.84 -13.21
C MET A 6 -4.67 -7.86 -12.82
N PRO A 7 -4.75 -9.04 -13.45
CA PRO A 7 -5.70 -10.08 -13.07
C PRO A 7 -5.29 -10.77 -11.75
N PHE A 8 -6.27 -11.35 -11.07
CA PHE A 8 -6.02 -12.18 -9.89
C PHE A 8 -5.26 -13.47 -10.24
N GLY A 9 -4.55 -14.03 -9.27
CA GLY A 9 -3.84 -15.31 -9.43
C GLY A 9 -2.47 -15.20 -10.11
N LEU A 10 -1.99 -14.00 -10.45
CA LEU A 10 -0.62 -13.83 -10.91
C LEU A 10 0.36 -14.01 -9.76
N ARG A 11 1.35 -14.88 -9.95
CA ARG A 11 2.42 -15.16 -8.98
C ARG A 11 3.14 -13.90 -8.48
N ASN A 12 3.25 -12.87 -9.31
CA ASN A 12 3.99 -11.63 -9.01
C ASN A 12 3.08 -10.41 -8.81
N ALA A 13 1.75 -10.59 -8.70
CA ALA A 13 0.81 -9.49 -8.49
C ALA A 13 1.13 -8.72 -7.20
N ALA A 14 1.28 -9.43 -6.08
CA ALA A 14 1.56 -8.84 -4.77
C ALA A 14 2.83 -7.98 -4.77
N GLN A 15 3.93 -8.47 -5.36
CA GLN A 15 5.17 -7.69 -5.47
C GLN A 15 5.02 -6.43 -6.33
N THR A 16 4.27 -6.53 -7.43
CA THR A 16 4.07 -5.38 -8.33
C THR A 16 3.18 -4.33 -7.67
N PHE A 17 2.15 -4.77 -6.96
CA PHE A 17 1.30 -3.91 -6.14
C PHE A 17 2.10 -3.25 -5.01
N GLN A 18 2.88 -4.01 -4.26
CA GLN A 18 3.71 -3.49 -3.17
C GLN A 18 4.69 -2.42 -3.67
N ARG A 19 5.43 -2.67 -4.75
CA ARG A 19 6.33 -1.67 -5.35
C ARG A 19 5.62 -0.39 -5.79
N PHE A 20 4.38 -0.51 -6.25
CA PHE A 20 3.58 0.66 -6.64
C PHE A 20 3.17 1.45 -5.40
N ILE A 21 2.65 0.79 -4.38
CA ILE A 21 2.23 1.43 -3.13
C ILE A 21 3.44 2.03 -2.38
N ASP A 22 4.59 1.36 -2.34
CA ASP A 22 5.81 1.90 -1.73
C ASP A 22 6.22 3.25 -2.36
N ARG A 23 6.00 3.42 -3.67
CA ARG A 23 6.23 4.71 -4.35
C ARG A 23 5.19 5.76 -3.99
N VAL A 24 3.92 5.36 -3.86
CA VAL A 24 2.83 6.27 -3.46
C VAL A 24 3.01 6.75 -2.03
N LEU A 25 3.47 5.87 -1.13
CA LEU A 25 3.71 6.17 0.28
C LEU A 25 5.07 6.84 0.54
N HIS A 26 5.88 7.06 -0.50
CA HIS A 26 7.19 7.66 -0.34
C HIS A 26 7.09 9.06 0.30
N GLY A 27 7.78 9.24 1.43
CA GLY A 27 7.73 10.47 2.23
C GLY A 27 6.70 10.45 3.37
N LEU A 28 5.81 9.45 3.42
CA LEU A 28 4.90 9.22 4.54
C LEU A 28 5.53 8.25 5.53
N HIS A 29 6.40 8.75 6.41
CA HIS A 29 7.09 7.93 7.42
C HIS A 29 6.16 7.19 8.40
N PHE A 30 4.87 7.53 8.41
CA PHE A 30 3.85 6.90 9.23
C PHE A 30 3.05 5.82 8.49
N ALA A 31 3.30 5.59 7.20
CA ALA A 31 2.57 4.64 6.37
C ALA A 31 3.51 3.58 5.77
N TYR A 32 3.07 2.32 5.73
CA TYR A 32 3.87 1.20 5.23
C TYR A 32 3.00 0.21 4.43
N SER A 33 3.48 -0.24 3.27
CA SER A 33 2.81 -1.26 2.47
C SER A 33 3.15 -2.66 2.98
N TYR A 34 2.14 -3.46 3.32
CA TYR A 34 2.31 -4.86 3.69
C TYR A 34 1.37 -5.77 2.89
N ILE A 35 1.92 -6.44 1.88
CA ILE A 35 1.19 -7.36 0.98
C ILE A 35 -0.03 -6.67 0.34
N ASN A 36 -1.22 -6.82 0.93
CA ASN A 36 -2.48 -6.28 0.43
C ASN A 36 -2.98 -5.08 1.26
N ASP A 37 -2.30 -4.77 2.37
CA ASP A 37 -2.74 -3.76 3.34
C ASP A 37 -1.75 -2.59 3.41
N VAL A 38 -2.25 -1.43 3.84
CA VAL A 38 -1.42 -0.27 4.21
C VAL A 38 -1.53 -0.07 5.71
N LEU A 39 -0.40 -0.19 6.40
CA LEU A 39 -0.28 0.04 7.83
C LEU A 39 -0.03 1.51 8.09
N ILE A 40 -0.87 2.15 8.90
CA ILE A 40 -0.72 3.56 9.31
C ILE A 40 -0.49 3.59 10.82
N ALA A 41 0.67 4.08 11.26
CA ALA A 41 1.06 4.12 12.67
C ALA A 41 1.14 5.56 13.18
N SER A 42 0.66 5.81 14.40
CA SER A 42 0.63 7.17 14.98
C SER A 42 0.73 7.13 16.50
N LYS A 43 1.32 8.17 17.10
CA LYS A 43 1.55 8.24 18.56
C LYS A 43 0.32 8.59 19.38
N SER A 44 -0.76 9.10 18.76
CA SER A 44 -2.02 9.41 19.43
C SER A 44 -3.20 9.25 18.48
N GLY A 45 -4.40 9.03 19.01
CA GLY A 45 -5.62 8.91 18.20
C GLY A 45 -5.90 10.17 17.37
N GLU A 46 -5.67 11.37 17.92
CA GLU A 46 -5.85 12.63 17.20
C GLU A 46 -4.85 12.79 16.04
N LYS A 47 -3.59 12.34 16.19
CA LYS A 47 -2.64 12.31 15.07
C LYS A 47 -3.03 11.25 14.05
N HIS A 48 -3.51 10.10 14.50
CA HIS A 48 -3.95 9.02 13.62
C HIS A 48 -5.09 9.46 12.71
N LYS A 49 -6.09 10.18 13.24
CA LYS A 49 -7.20 10.77 12.45
C LYS A 49 -6.74 11.76 11.39
N ARG A 50 -5.59 12.43 11.57
CA ARG A 50 -5.02 13.35 10.58
C ARG A 50 -4.17 12.66 9.51
N HIS A 51 -3.70 11.45 9.80
CA HIS A 51 -2.92 10.62 8.87
C HIS A 51 -3.79 9.71 8.00
N LEU A 52 -5.06 9.52 8.38
CA LEU A 52 -6.11 8.87 7.60
C LEU A 52 -6.79 9.88 6.67
#